data_AF-A0A6J7DH60-F1
#
_entry.id   AF-A0A6J7DH60-F1
#
_cell.length_a   1.000
_cell.length_b   1.000
_cell.length_c   1.000
_cell.angle_alpha   90.00
_cell.angle_beta   90.00
_cell.angle_gamma   90.00
#
_symmetry.space_group_name_H-M   'P 1'
#
loop_
_entity.id
_entity.type
_entity.pdbx_description
1 polymer ?
#
loop_
_entity_poly.entity_id
_entity_poly.type
_entity_poly.pdbx_seq_one_letter_code
_entity_poly.pdbx_strand_id
1 'polypeptide(L)'
;MTLDVMDAARRQLLTIGWDPMLGARPLRRAIQHEVEDMLSEKILNGELSIGQHVLIDFADDEFTAVMTGSILPTEEPVTGGPSKSAKVPADSTPDVETTDAGENTPSE
;
A
#
# COMPACT_ATOMS: atom_id res chain seq x y z
N MET A 1 -10.86 -13.11 -11.20
CA MET A 1 -9.44 -13.29 -11.53
C MET A 1 -8.66 -12.51 -10.51
N THR A 2 -7.57 -13.06 -10.05
CA THR A 2 -6.70 -12.52 -9.01
C THR A 2 -5.31 -12.39 -9.60
N LEU A 3 -4.62 -11.31 -9.25
CA LEU A 3 -3.35 -10.94 -9.87
C LEU A 3 -2.35 -10.57 -8.79
N ASP A 4 -1.25 -11.31 -8.75
CA ASP A 4 -0.11 -11.02 -7.89
C ASP A 4 1.08 -10.59 -8.74
N VAL A 5 1.81 -9.59 -8.29
CA VAL A 5 2.96 -9.02 -9.01
C VAL A 5 4.22 -9.26 -8.20
N MET A 6 5.19 -9.96 -8.79
CA MET A 6 6.48 -10.22 -8.17
C MET A 6 7.32 -8.95 -8.07
N ASP A 7 8.27 -8.95 -7.15
CA ASP A 7 9.12 -7.78 -6.88
C ASP A 7 10.02 -7.40 -8.07
N ALA A 8 10.36 -8.35 -8.95
CA ALA A 8 11.08 -8.07 -10.19
C ALA A 8 10.24 -7.21 -11.13
N ALA A 9 9.01 -7.66 -11.43
CA ALA A 9 8.06 -6.92 -12.25
C ALA A 9 7.71 -5.54 -11.66
N ARG A 10 7.51 -5.46 -10.34
CA ARG A 10 7.23 -4.19 -9.66
C ARG A 10 8.37 -3.19 -9.84
N ARG A 11 9.63 -3.63 -9.65
CA ARG A 11 10.80 -2.76 -9.85
C ARG A 11 10.90 -2.29 -11.28
N GLN A 12 10.65 -3.18 -12.24
CA GLN A 12 10.70 -2.79 -13.64
C GLN A 12 9.62 -1.77 -14.01
N LEU A 13 8.37 -1.99 -13.56
CA LEU A 13 7.28 -1.04 -13.76
C LEU A 13 7.59 0.34 -13.16
N LEU A 14 8.27 0.38 -12.01
CA LEU A 14 8.72 1.65 -11.43
C LEU A 14 9.82 2.30 -12.27
N THR A 15 10.78 1.53 -12.78
CA THR A 15 11.84 2.05 -13.66
C THR A 15 11.27 2.73 -14.91
N ILE A 16 10.29 2.11 -15.57
CA ILE A 16 9.71 2.63 -16.82
C ILE A 16 8.59 3.65 -16.57
N GLY A 17 7.90 3.55 -15.43
CA GLY A 17 6.68 4.29 -15.11
C GLY A 17 6.90 5.49 -14.18
N TRP A 18 8.13 5.70 -13.69
CA TRP A 18 8.46 6.81 -12.82
C TRP A 18 9.19 7.92 -13.58
N ASP A 19 8.64 9.12 -13.52
CA ASP A 19 9.28 10.33 -14.05
C ASP A 19 9.34 11.38 -12.92
N PRO A 20 10.52 11.94 -12.60
CA PRO A 20 10.67 12.98 -11.57
C PRO A 20 9.74 14.19 -11.76
N MET A 21 9.44 14.55 -13.02
CA MET A 21 8.64 15.73 -13.36
C MET A 21 7.14 15.42 -13.37
N LEU A 22 6.76 14.20 -13.75
CA LEU A 22 5.35 13.79 -13.90
C LEU A 22 4.84 12.92 -12.74
N GLY A 23 5.71 12.51 -11.82
CA GLY A 23 5.40 11.60 -10.72
C GLY A 23 4.98 10.21 -11.23
N ALA A 24 3.99 9.61 -10.57
CA ALA A 24 3.47 8.29 -10.94
C ALA A 24 2.47 8.32 -12.12
N ARG A 25 2.29 9.45 -12.81
CA ARG A 25 1.36 9.54 -13.95
C ARG A 25 1.73 8.58 -15.08
N PRO A 26 3.02 8.45 -15.48
CA PRO A 26 3.43 7.47 -16.49
C PRO A 26 3.26 6.02 -16.01
N LEU A 27 3.29 5.75 -14.70
CA LEU A 27 3.17 4.40 -14.14
C LEU A 27 1.87 3.71 -14.53
N ARG A 28 0.75 4.44 -14.52
CA ARG A 28 -0.53 3.89 -14.97
C ARG A 28 -0.46 3.44 -16.43
N ARG A 29 0.20 4.23 -17.28
CA ARG A 29 0.38 3.91 -18.70
C ARG A 29 1.28 2.70 -18.86
N ALA A 30 2.40 2.64 -18.14
CA ALA A 30 3.30 1.47 -18.15
C ALA A 30 2.56 0.18 -17.75
N ILE A 31 1.76 0.20 -16.69
CA ILE A 31 0.95 -0.96 -16.28
C ILE A 31 -0.03 -1.36 -17.40
N GLN A 32 -0.67 -0.39 -18.04
CA GLN A 32 -1.61 -0.68 -19.12
C GLN A 32 -0.93 -1.38 -20.32
N HIS A 33 0.16 -0.80 -20.84
CA HIS A 33 0.86 -1.38 -22.00
C HIS A 33 1.58 -2.69 -21.69
N GLU A 34 2.28 -2.78 -20.56
CA GLU A 34 3.11 -3.95 -20.27
C GLU A 34 2.31 -5.11 -19.64
N VAL A 35 1.31 -4.79 -18.83
CA VAL A 35 0.55 -5.80 -18.08
C VAL A 35 -0.83 -6.03 -18.68
N GLU A 36 -1.63 -4.99 -18.89
CA GLU A 36 -3.03 -5.16 -19.32
C GLU A 36 -3.11 -5.71 -20.75
N ASP A 37 -2.26 -5.23 -21.66
CA ASP A 37 -2.24 -5.71 -23.05
C ASP A 37 -1.76 -7.17 -23.11
N MET A 38 -0.67 -7.54 -22.43
CA MET A 38 -0.18 -8.93 -22.33
C MET A 38 -1.26 -9.88 -21.78
N LEU A 39 -1.93 -9.48 -20.68
CA LEU A 39 -3.00 -10.29 -20.11
C LEU A 39 -4.18 -10.43 -21.07
N SER A 40 -4.52 -9.38 -21.80
CA SER A 40 -5.59 -9.39 -22.80
C SER A 40 -5.30 -10.40 -23.91
N GLU A 41 -4.08 -10.42 -24.44
CA GLU A 41 -3.68 -11.40 -25.46
C GLU A 41 -3.80 -12.84 -24.94
N LYS A 42 -3.34 -13.11 -23.72
CA LYS A 42 -3.42 -14.44 -23.10
C LYS A 42 -4.85 -14.89 -22.83
N ILE A 43 -5.74 -13.98 -22.45
CA ILE A 43 -7.17 -14.26 -22.30
C ILE A 43 -7.80 -14.57 -23.66
N LEU A 44 -7.47 -13.79 -24.70
CA LEU A 44 -7.98 -14.02 -26.06
C LEU A 44 -7.49 -15.34 -26.66
N ASN A 45 -6.27 -15.75 -26.33
CA ASN A 45 -5.70 -17.04 -26.73
C ASN A 45 -6.26 -18.24 -25.93
N GLY A 46 -7.03 -17.98 -24.87
CA GLY A 46 -7.60 -19.01 -24.00
C GLY A 46 -6.60 -19.61 -22.99
N GLU A 47 -5.42 -19.01 -22.83
CA GLU A 47 -4.42 -19.42 -21.82
C GLU A 47 -4.87 -19.03 -20.40
N LEU A 48 -5.61 -17.93 -20.27
CA LEU A 48 -6.11 -17.41 -19.00
C LEU A 48 -7.64 -17.40 -18.98
N SER A 49 -8.21 -17.80 -17.84
CA SER A 49 -9.65 -17.90 -17.64
C SER A 49 -10.13 -17.24 -16.35
N ILE A 50 -11.43 -16.93 -16.32
CA ILE A 50 -12.09 -16.35 -15.15
C ILE A 50 -11.94 -17.30 -13.95
N GLY A 51 -11.56 -16.74 -12.80
CA GLY A 51 -11.39 -17.48 -11.54
C GLY A 51 -9.98 -18.01 -11.31
N GLN A 52 -9.04 -17.79 -12.23
CA GLN A 52 -7.64 -18.17 -12.05
C GLN A 52 -6.85 -17.09 -11.29
N HIS A 53 -5.81 -17.55 -10.59
CA HIS A 53 -4.76 -16.73 -10.00
C HIS A 53 -3.61 -16.62 -10.99
N VAL A 54 -3.20 -15.39 -11.29
CA VAL A 54 -2.11 -15.09 -12.21
C VAL A 54 -1.00 -14.38 -11.47
N LEU A 55 0.23 -14.85 -11.67
CA LEU A 55 1.44 -14.26 -11.14
C LEU A 55 2.18 -13.55 -12.28
N ILE A 56 2.44 -12.26 -12.12
CA ILE A 56 3.24 -11.47 -13.05
C ILE A 56 4.68 -11.45 -12.56
N ASP A 57 5.59 -11.87 -13.42
CA ASP A 57 7.03 -11.79 -13.22
C ASP A 57 7.72 -11.00 -14.34
N PHE A 58 8.98 -10.65 -14.10
CA PHE A 58 9.84 -10.00 -15.08
C PHE A 58 11.18 -10.71 -15.13
N ALA A 59 11.43 -11.39 -16.24
CA ALA A 59 12.62 -12.21 -16.47
C ALA A 59 13.04 -12.06 -17.94
N ASP A 60 14.33 -12.18 -18.22
CA ASP A 60 14.89 -12.08 -19.58
C ASP A 60 14.46 -10.79 -20.33
N ASP A 61 14.37 -9.68 -19.60
CA ASP A 61 13.93 -8.37 -20.07
C ASP A 61 12.47 -8.32 -20.61
N GLU A 62 11.65 -9.31 -20.27
CA GLU A 62 10.25 -9.44 -20.70
C GLU A 62 9.29 -9.66 -19.52
N PHE A 63 8.08 -9.11 -19.61
CA PHE A 63 7.01 -9.39 -18.67
C PHE A 63 6.37 -10.74 -19.00
N THR A 64 6.23 -11.59 -17.99
CA THR A 64 5.59 -12.90 -18.16
C THR A 64 4.45 -13.07 -17.17
N ALA A 65 3.38 -13.73 -17.61
CA ALA A 65 2.25 -14.09 -16.78
C ALA A 65 2.15 -15.60 -16.69
N VAL A 66 2.25 -16.12 -15.46
CA VAL A 66 2.17 -17.56 -15.16
C VAL A 66 0.91 -17.82 -14.35
N MET A 67 0.13 -18.82 -14.76
CA MET A 67 -1.01 -19.28 -13.99
C MET A 67 -0.50 -20.09 -12.80
N THR A 68 -0.81 -19.64 -11.58
CA THR A 68 -0.62 -20.45 -10.38
C THR A 68 -1.93 -21.18 -10.09
N GLY A 69 -1.87 -22.51 -10.02
CA GLY A 69 -3.05 -23.36 -9.89
C GLY A 69 -3.98 -22.92 -8.75
N SER A 70 -5.28 -23.08 -8.98
CA SER A 70 -6.39 -22.71 -8.10
C SER A 70 -6.09 -22.93 -6.62
N ILE A 71 -5.94 -21.83 -5.87
CA ILE A 71 -6.12 -21.81 -4.43
C ILE A 71 -7.51 -21.22 -4.17
N LEU A 72 -8.42 -22.05 -3.67
CA LEU A 72 -9.61 -21.54 -2.99
C LEU A 72 -9.12 -20.64 -1.86
N PRO A 73 -9.59 -19.39 -1.75
CA PRO A 73 -9.28 -18.57 -0.59
C PRO A 73 -9.94 -19.24 0.62
N THR A 74 -9.15 -19.89 1.47
CA THR A 74 -9.57 -20.12 2.84
C THR A 74 -9.60 -18.74 3.49
N GLU A 75 -10.78 -18.11 3.48
CA GLU A 75 -11.07 -17.04 4.41
C GLU A 75 -11.07 -17.64 5.83
N GLU A 76 -9.92 -17.57 6.50
CA GLU A 76 -9.92 -17.51 7.96
C GLU A 76 -10.17 -16.04 8.32
N PRO A 77 -11.27 -15.71 9.02
CA PRO A 77 -11.51 -14.36 9.49
C PRO A 77 -10.47 -14.07 10.56
N VAL A 78 -9.53 -13.16 10.29
CA VAL A 78 -8.76 -12.57 11.39
C VAL A 78 -9.69 -11.67 12.19
N THR A 79 -10.30 -12.32 13.18
CA THR A 79 -11.04 -11.78 14.30
C THR A 79 -10.35 -10.55 14.89
N GLY A 80 -11.16 -9.55 15.23
CA GLY A 80 -10.68 -8.29 15.79
C GLY A 80 -9.80 -8.40 17.04
N GLY A 81 -9.03 -7.35 17.26
CA GLY A 81 -8.29 -7.08 18.50
C GLY A 81 -7.95 -5.59 18.58
N PRO A 82 -7.99 -4.98 19.78
CA PRO A 82 -8.69 -3.72 20.00
C PRO A 82 -7.83 -2.46 19.81
N SER A 83 -8.56 -1.38 19.52
CA SER A 83 -8.21 -0.01 19.90
C SER A 83 -7.51 0.02 21.26
N LYS A 84 -6.26 0.46 21.27
CA LYS A 84 -5.67 1.13 22.43
C LYS A 84 -5.41 2.56 22.04
N SER A 85 -6.37 3.42 22.36
CA SER A 85 -6.09 4.77 22.83
C SER A 85 -4.91 4.70 23.79
N ALA A 86 -3.76 5.25 23.39
CA ALA A 86 -2.67 5.53 24.30
C ALA A 86 -3.16 6.62 25.26
N LYS A 87 -3.68 6.14 26.39
CA LYS A 87 -3.97 6.89 27.60
C LYS A 87 -2.67 7.59 28.03
N VAL A 88 -2.63 8.91 27.93
CA VAL A 88 -1.61 9.72 28.59
C VAL A 88 -1.72 9.46 30.09
N PRO A 89 -0.65 9.01 30.78
CA PRO A 89 -0.71 8.79 32.21
C PRO A 89 -0.73 10.15 32.92
N ALA A 90 -1.74 10.31 33.77
CA ALA A 90 -1.67 11.22 34.89
C ALA A 90 -0.53 10.75 35.80
N ASP A 91 0.53 11.55 35.87
CA ASP A 91 1.46 11.52 37.00
C ASP A 91 1.27 12.80 37.78
N SER A 92 1.13 12.64 39.08
CA SER A 92 0.71 13.66 40.03
C SER A 92 1.89 14.04 40.91
N THR A 93 2.02 15.36 41.12
CA THR A 93 2.57 16.02 42.32
C THR A 93 4.12 15.99 42.43
N PRO A 94 4.81 17.02 42.99
CA PRO A 94 4.29 17.94 43.98
C PRO A 94 4.68 19.44 43.88
N ASP A 95 4.01 20.15 44.79
CA ASP A 95 4.12 21.52 45.26
C ASP A 95 5.52 22.13 45.21
N VAL A 96 5.59 23.37 44.71
CA VAL A 96 6.45 24.38 45.32
C VAL A 96 5.62 25.65 45.52
N GLU A 97 5.24 25.88 46.78
CA GLU A 97 5.00 27.22 47.29
C GLU A 97 6.26 28.06 47.05
N THR A 98 6.10 29.22 46.43
CA THR A 98 6.86 30.41 46.84
C THR A 98 5.99 31.63 46.55
N THR A 99 5.60 32.24 47.66
CA THR A 99 5.00 33.55 47.84
C THR A 99 5.85 34.67 47.23
N ASP A 100 5.22 35.75 46.78
CA ASP A 100 5.37 37.11 47.33
C ASP A 100 5.17 38.23 46.29
N ALA A 101 4.55 39.32 46.76
CA ALA A 101 4.42 40.66 46.17
C ALA A 101 3.65 40.75 44.83
N GLY A 102 2.54 41.49 44.69
CA GLY A 102 2.24 42.81 45.22
C GLY A 102 1.79 43.69 44.03
N GLU A 103 1.00 44.74 44.29
CA GLU A 103 0.48 45.72 43.30
C GLU A 103 -0.71 45.20 42.46
N ASN A 104 -1.99 45.46 42.74
CA ASN A 104 -2.74 46.63 43.19
C ASN A 104 -2.57 47.90 42.32
N THR A 105 -3.72 48.47 41.97
CA THR A 105 -4.02 49.78 41.35
C THR A 105 -4.19 49.85 39.81
N PRO A 106 -5.02 50.78 39.29
CA PRO A 106 -6.49 50.76 39.38
C PRO A 106 -7.18 51.18 38.07
N SER A 107 -8.52 51.23 38.12
CA SER A 107 -9.43 51.84 37.14
C SER A 107 -9.08 53.27 36.72
N GLU A 108 -9.36 53.59 35.44
CA GLU A 108 -9.85 54.88 34.94
C GLU A 108 -10.85 54.64 33.80
#